data_AF-G1X117-F1
#
_entry.id   AF-G1X117-F1
#
_cell.length_a   1.000
_cell.length_b   1.000
_cell.length_c   1.000
_cell.angle_alpha   90.00
_cell.angle_beta   90.00
_cell.angle_gamma   90.00
#
_symmetry.space_group_name_H-M   'P 1'
#
loop_
_entity.id
_entity.type
_entity.pdbx_description
1 polymer ?
#
loop_
_entity_poly.entity_id
_entity_poly.type
_entity_poly.pdbx_seq_one_letter_code
_entity_poly.pdbx_strand_id
1 'polypeptide(L)'
;MRANRRLALNKLPGELYGAFEGNIDRTKQQVPSSSDLALDILMWVHLAEKPLHVNELLESLALKIGDGYLNTDHFPSRQSRLDCCLGLVIVEEETSTVCLVHLSLQAYLHSRGEYCFKHGHEHTVKAYLTYLRLDLITASLVTNKNALLGDFPFLDYTACQWGYHMGDHVRGKIYRKS
;
A
#
# COMPACT_ATOMS: atom_id res chain seq x y z
N MET A 1 24.43 -10.35 -10.20
CA MET A 1 23.13 -10.69 -10.84
C MET A 1 22.03 -9.62 -10.75
N ARG A 2 22.32 -8.35 -10.39
CA ARG A 2 21.32 -7.26 -10.35
C ARG A 2 21.26 -6.39 -11.62
N ALA A 3 22.29 -6.47 -12.48
CA ALA A 3 22.39 -5.62 -13.68
C ALA A 3 21.52 -6.08 -14.87
N ASN A 4 21.29 -7.39 -15.03
CA ASN A 4 20.55 -7.92 -16.18
C ASN A 4 19.02 -7.86 -16.04
N ARG A 5 18.47 -7.61 -14.84
CA ARG A 5 17.02 -7.52 -14.62
C ARG A 5 16.41 -6.20 -15.09
N ARG A 6 17.19 -5.11 -15.13
CA ARG A 6 16.73 -3.79 -15.58
C ARG A 6 16.60 -3.68 -17.11
N LEU A 7 17.36 -4.46 -17.87
CA LEU A 7 17.38 -4.39 -19.33
C LEU A 7 16.17 -5.07 -19.99
N ALA A 8 15.54 -6.05 -19.33
CA ALA A 8 14.34 -6.73 -19.84
C ALA A 8 13.03 -5.95 -19.61
N LEU A 9 13.03 -4.91 -18.76
CA LEU A 9 11.85 -4.09 -18.48
C LEU A 9 11.64 -2.96 -19.49
N ASN A 10 12.59 -2.72 -20.41
CA ASN A 10 12.53 -1.62 -21.37
C ASN A 10 11.66 -1.89 -22.62
N LYS A 11 11.05 -3.08 -22.73
CA LYS A 11 10.09 -3.40 -23.79
C LYS A 11 8.99 -4.31 -23.28
N LEU A 12 8.14 -3.76 -22.43
CA LEU A 12 6.84 -4.36 -22.23
C LEU A 12 6.00 -4.10 -23.49
N PRO A 13 5.38 -5.12 -24.10
CA PRO A 13 4.53 -4.92 -25.27
C PRO A 13 3.45 -3.89 -24.97
N GLY A 14 3.16 -2.99 -25.92
CA GLY A 14 2.11 -1.97 -25.76
C GLY A 14 0.74 -2.59 -25.43
N GLU A 15 0.46 -3.78 -25.94
CA GLU A 15 -0.75 -4.57 -25.63
C GLU A 15 -0.86 -4.91 -24.14
N LEU A 16 0.27 -5.20 -23.47
CA LEU A 16 0.28 -5.52 -22.05
C LEU A 16 0.07 -4.27 -21.18
N TYR A 17 0.60 -3.11 -21.61
CA TYR A 17 0.29 -1.82 -20.98
C TYR A 17 -1.20 -1.48 -21.13
N GLY A 18 -1.75 -1.65 -22.33
CA GLY A 18 -3.18 -1.42 -22.59
C GLY A 18 -4.09 -2.34 -21.76
N ALA A 19 -3.68 -3.60 -21.54
CA ALA A 19 -4.41 -4.51 -20.65
C ALA A 19 -4.40 -4.04 -19.18
N PHE A 20 -3.26 -3.57 -18.67
CA PHE A 20 -3.18 -3.02 -17.31
C PHE A 20 -4.00 -1.73 -17.16
N GLU A 21 -3.91 -0.82 -18.14
CA GLU A 21 -4.70 0.41 -18.17
C GLU A 21 -6.20 0.09 -18.18
N GLY A 22 -6.63 -0.82 -19.04
CA GLY A 22 -8.01 -1.28 -19.11
C GLY A 22 -8.51 -1.90 -17.80
N ASN A 23 -7.68 -2.70 -17.12
CA ASN A 23 -8.05 -3.27 -15.82
C ASN A 23 -8.17 -2.19 -14.73
N ILE A 24 -7.23 -1.24 -14.67
CA ILE A 24 -7.28 -0.11 -13.72
C ILE A 24 -8.51 0.76 -13.98
N ASP A 25 -8.85 1.03 -15.24
CA ASP A 25 -10.03 1.82 -15.56
C ASP A 25 -11.33 1.08 -15.24
N ARG A 26 -11.38 -0.24 -15.44
CA ARG A 26 -12.50 -1.06 -14.96
C ARG A 26 -12.61 -1.03 -13.45
N THR A 27 -11.48 -1.04 -12.73
CA THR A 27 -11.47 -0.89 -11.27
C THR A 27 -12.11 0.43 -10.84
N LYS A 28 -11.79 1.54 -11.52
CA LYS A 28 -12.37 2.88 -11.26
C LYS A 28 -13.87 2.99 -11.60
N GLN A 29 -14.36 2.14 -12.51
CA GLN A 29 -15.76 2.13 -12.96
C GLN A 29 -16.67 1.28 -12.07
N GLN A 30 -16.14 0.62 -11.04
CA GLN A 30 -16.94 -0.10 -10.05
C GLN A 30 -17.81 0.86 -9.22
N VAL A 31 -18.71 0.31 -8.40
CA VAL A 31 -19.46 1.12 -7.43
C VAL A 31 -18.47 1.88 -6.52
N PRO A 32 -18.80 3.12 -6.08
CA PRO A 32 -17.81 4.00 -5.44
C PRO A 32 -17.03 3.36 -4.30
N SER A 33 -17.70 2.66 -3.39
CA SER A 33 -17.05 1.97 -2.27
C SER A 33 -16.05 0.88 -2.69
N SER A 34 -16.34 0.14 -3.78
CA SER A 34 -15.44 -0.87 -4.32
C SER A 34 -14.29 -0.26 -5.10
N SER A 35 -14.55 0.81 -5.86
CA SER A 35 -13.52 1.56 -6.58
C SER A 35 -12.52 2.17 -5.60
N ASP A 36 -13.01 2.88 -4.57
CA ASP A 36 -12.16 3.55 -3.58
C ASP A 36 -11.28 2.53 -2.84
N LEU A 37 -11.90 1.45 -2.36
CA LEU A 37 -11.17 0.37 -1.69
C LEU A 37 -10.10 -0.27 -2.58
N ALA A 38 -10.42 -0.54 -3.85
CA ALA A 38 -9.47 -1.15 -4.78
C ALA A 38 -8.30 -0.21 -5.09
N LEU A 39 -8.57 1.08 -5.26
CA LEU A 39 -7.53 2.08 -5.49
C LEU A 39 -6.64 2.27 -4.26
N ASP A 40 -7.20 2.25 -3.06
CA ASP A 40 -6.44 2.28 -1.81
C ASP A 40 -5.53 1.06 -1.67
N ILE A 41 -6.04 -0.15 -1.96
CA ILE A 41 -5.23 -1.37 -1.95
C ILE A 41 -4.09 -1.27 -2.97
N LEU A 42 -4.40 -0.86 -4.20
CA LEU A 42 -3.38 -0.71 -5.24
C LEU A 42 -2.32 0.34 -4.86
N MET A 43 -2.72 1.45 -4.26
CA MET A 43 -1.81 2.46 -3.73
C MET A 43 -0.91 1.86 -2.65
N TRP A 44 -1.49 1.20 -1.65
CA TRP A 44 -0.73 0.60 -0.54
C TRP A 44 0.28 -0.43 -1.03
N VAL A 45 -0.13 -1.35 -1.90
CA VAL A 45 0.74 -2.39 -2.45
C VAL A 45 1.80 -1.80 -3.38
N HIS A 46 1.46 -0.80 -4.19
CA HIS A 46 2.41 -0.17 -5.11
C HIS A 46 3.50 0.63 -4.37
N LEU A 47 3.10 1.39 -3.35
CA LEU A 47 3.99 2.30 -2.63
C LEU A 47 4.74 1.63 -1.48
N ALA A 48 4.36 0.40 -1.12
CA ALA A 48 5.05 -0.41 -0.12
C ALA A 48 6.53 -0.64 -0.49
N GLU A 49 7.45 -0.34 0.44
CA GLU A 49 8.88 -0.63 0.26
C GLU A 49 9.18 -2.12 0.47
N LYS A 50 8.52 -2.75 1.44
CA LYS A 50 8.48 -4.21 1.63
C LYS A 50 7.05 -4.74 1.47
N PRO A 51 6.83 -5.97 0.95
CA PRO A 51 5.49 -6.54 0.83
C PRO A 51 4.72 -6.48 2.15
N LEU A 52 3.45 -6.04 2.08
CA LEU A 52 2.56 -5.97 3.23
C LEU A 52 1.98 -7.36 3.50
N HIS A 53 2.05 -7.83 4.74
CA HIS A 53 1.24 -8.96 5.17
C HIS A 53 -0.24 -8.59 5.08
N VAL A 54 -1.13 -9.55 4.84
CA VAL A 54 -2.54 -9.25 4.64
C VAL A 54 -3.10 -8.45 5.83
N ASN A 55 -2.86 -8.88 7.06
CA ASN A 55 -3.34 -8.17 8.25
C ASN A 55 -2.81 -6.74 8.36
N GLU A 56 -1.57 -6.48 7.93
CA GLU A 56 -0.99 -5.13 7.90
C GLU A 56 -1.77 -4.22 6.93
N LEU A 57 -2.06 -4.73 5.73
CA LEU A 57 -2.90 -4.03 4.75
C LEU A 57 -4.31 -3.78 5.30
N LEU A 58 -4.90 -4.75 6.01
CA LEU A 58 -6.25 -4.59 6.54
C LEU A 58 -6.35 -3.47 7.58
N GLU A 59 -5.35 -3.37 8.46
CA GLU A 59 -5.28 -2.26 9.42
C GLU A 59 -4.97 -0.94 8.73
N SER A 60 -4.13 -0.94 7.70
CA SER A 60 -3.82 0.28 6.93
C SER A 60 -5.05 0.85 6.22
N LEU A 61 -5.96 -0.01 5.76
CA LEU A 61 -7.24 0.39 5.16
C LEU A 61 -8.26 0.87 6.21
N ALA A 62 -8.22 0.33 7.43
CA ALA A 62 -9.10 0.74 8.54
C ALA A 62 -8.71 2.10 9.15
N LEU A 63 -7.58 2.68 8.74
CA LEU A 63 -7.13 3.98 9.22
C LEU A 63 -7.91 5.12 8.57
N LYS A 64 -8.29 6.07 9.40
CA LYS A 64 -8.68 7.40 8.96
C LYS A 64 -7.70 8.41 9.53
N ILE A 65 -7.06 9.18 8.65
CA ILE A 65 -5.98 10.10 9.03
C ILE A 65 -6.48 11.07 10.12
N GLY A 66 -5.75 11.12 11.23
CA GLY A 66 -6.05 11.98 12.38
C GLY A 66 -6.98 11.37 13.42
N ASP A 67 -7.61 10.21 13.15
CA ASP A 67 -8.41 9.50 14.15
C ASP A 67 -7.48 8.73 15.13
N GLY A 68 -7.93 8.59 16.39
CA GLY A 68 -7.20 7.86 17.44
C GLY A 68 -7.50 6.35 17.51
N TYR A 69 -8.34 5.84 16.61
CA TYR A 69 -8.81 4.45 16.59
C TYR A 69 -8.87 3.90 15.15
N LEU A 70 -8.89 2.56 15.02
CA LEU A 70 -9.12 1.88 13.75
C LEU A 70 -10.63 1.82 13.47
N ASN A 71 -11.06 2.32 12.31
CA ASN A 71 -12.43 2.17 11.88
C ASN A 71 -12.60 0.82 11.20
N THR A 72 -13.04 -0.18 11.95
CA THR A 72 -13.34 -1.52 11.41
C THR A 72 -14.79 -1.68 10.98
N ASP A 73 -15.62 -0.65 11.20
CA ASP A 73 -17.05 -0.71 10.92
C ASP A 73 -17.28 -0.72 9.40
N HIS A 74 -18.19 -1.60 8.96
CA HIS A 74 -18.58 -1.74 7.56
C HIS A 74 -17.49 -2.28 6.61
N PHE A 75 -16.39 -2.84 7.13
CA PHE A 75 -15.38 -3.48 6.27
C PHE A 75 -15.92 -4.78 5.64
N PRO A 76 -15.79 -4.96 4.32
CA PRO A 76 -16.11 -6.24 3.68
C PRO A 76 -15.20 -7.36 4.21
N SER A 77 -15.61 -8.62 3.96
CA SER A 77 -14.79 -9.78 4.30
C SER A 77 -13.36 -9.67 3.74
N ARG A 78 -12.38 -10.36 4.35
CA ARG A 78 -10.99 -10.41 3.83
C ARG A 78 -10.93 -10.70 2.33
N GLN A 79 -11.69 -11.69 1.87
CA GLN A 79 -11.71 -12.06 0.46
C GLN A 79 -12.34 -10.96 -0.41
N SER A 80 -13.51 -10.46 0.01
CA SER A 80 -14.23 -9.41 -0.71
C SER A 80 -13.43 -8.12 -0.86
N ARG A 81 -12.52 -7.82 0.07
CA ARG A 81 -11.61 -6.67 -0.04
C ARG A 81 -10.59 -6.83 -1.16
N LEU A 82 -10.09 -8.03 -1.41
CA LEU A 82 -9.10 -8.27 -2.46
C LEU A 82 -9.77 -8.45 -3.83
N ASP A 83 -10.97 -9.03 -3.87
CA ASP A 83 -11.72 -9.28 -5.10
C ASP A 83 -12.02 -8.00 -5.89
N CYS A 84 -12.22 -6.86 -5.21
CA CYS A 84 -12.47 -5.57 -5.87
C CYS A 84 -11.28 -5.07 -6.71
N CYS A 85 -10.09 -5.64 -6.55
CA CYS A 85 -8.90 -5.30 -7.34
C CYS A 85 -8.87 -5.99 -8.71
N LEU A 86 -9.88 -6.80 -9.07
CA LEU A 86 -10.04 -7.40 -10.40
C LEU A 86 -8.79 -8.15 -10.91
N GLY A 87 -8.09 -8.84 -10.00
CA GLY A 87 -6.90 -9.63 -10.34
C GLY A 87 -5.63 -8.81 -10.58
N LEU A 88 -5.63 -7.50 -10.27
CA LEU A 88 -4.40 -6.70 -10.26
C LEU A 88 -3.48 -7.01 -9.07
N VAL A 89 -4.05 -7.64 -8.04
CA VAL A 89 -3.40 -7.93 -6.76
C VAL A 89 -3.65 -9.38 -6.41
N ILE A 90 -2.65 -10.03 -5.82
CA ILE A 90 -2.69 -11.41 -5.35
C ILE A 90 -2.17 -11.51 -3.92
N VAL A 91 -2.53 -12.59 -3.22
CA VAL A 91 -1.91 -12.95 -1.94
C VAL A 91 -0.95 -14.10 -2.19
N GLU A 92 0.31 -13.90 -1.82
CA GLU A 92 1.31 -14.96 -1.81
C GLU A 92 1.02 -15.91 -0.65
N GLU A 93 0.75 -17.19 -0.94
CA GLU A 93 0.26 -18.15 0.05
C GLU A 93 1.31 -18.47 1.11
N GLU A 94 2.58 -18.61 0.69
CA GLU A 94 3.68 -19.00 1.58
C GLU A 94 3.97 -17.94 2.65
N THR A 95 3.80 -16.67 2.30
CA THR A 95 4.18 -15.53 3.16
C THR A 95 2.97 -14.76 3.68
N SER A 96 1.77 -15.04 3.16
CA SER A 96 0.56 -14.27 3.41
C SER A 96 0.73 -12.77 3.14
N THR A 97 1.55 -12.42 2.14
CA THR A 97 1.78 -11.03 1.71
C THR A 97 0.99 -10.67 0.47
N VAL A 98 0.60 -9.41 0.36
CA VAL A 98 -0.16 -8.88 -0.76
C VAL A 98 0.80 -8.25 -1.76
N CYS A 99 0.72 -8.68 -3.01
CA CYS A 99 1.60 -8.24 -4.09
C CYS A 99 0.81 -7.94 -5.36
N LEU A 100 1.37 -7.12 -6.25
CA LEU A 100 0.85 -6.98 -7.61
C LEU A 100 0.96 -8.31 -8.37
N VAL A 101 -0.03 -8.61 -9.20
CA VAL A 101 -0.13 -9.87 -9.95
C VAL A 101 1.08 -10.15 -10.86
N HIS A 102 1.82 -9.11 -11.28
CA HIS A 102 2.99 -9.27 -12.12
C HIS A 102 4.00 -8.13 -11.94
N LEU A 103 5.30 -8.43 -12.06
CA LEU A 103 6.38 -7.42 -12.01
C LEU A 103 6.20 -6.32 -13.08
N SER A 104 5.64 -6.66 -14.23
CA SER A 104 5.33 -5.69 -15.28
C SER A 104 4.28 -4.66 -14.87
N LEU A 105 3.33 -5.05 -14.03
CA LEU A 105 2.35 -4.12 -13.46
C LEU A 105 3.04 -3.16 -12.48
N GLN A 106 4.02 -3.64 -11.70
CA GLN A 106 4.87 -2.77 -10.88
C GLN A 106 5.59 -1.73 -11.75
N ALA A 107 6.18 -2.16 -12.88
CA ALA A 107 6.86 -1.25 -13.79
C ALA A 107 5.91 -0.24 -14.45
N TYR A 108 4.72 -0.69 -14.85
CA TYR A 108 3.65 0.16 -15.37
C TYR A 108 3.26 1.22 -14.33
N LEU A 109 2.94 0.81 -13.11
CA LEU A 109 2.56 1.73 -12.03
C LEU A 109 3.73 2.62 -11.61
N HIS A 110 4.99 2.19 -11.66
CA HIS A 110 6.11 3.08 -11.37
C HIS A 110 6.21 4.24 -12.38
N SER A 111 5.89 3.98 -13.66
CA SER A 111 5.92 5.00 -14.71
C SER A 111 4.71 5.95 -14.71
N ARG A 112 3.58 5.54 -14.11
CA ARG A 112 2.29 6.26 -14.15
C ARG A 112 1.63 6.46 -12.79
N GLY A 113 2.32 6.10 -11.71
CA GLY A 113 1.77 5.98 -10.36
C GLY A 113 1.33 7.32 -9.79
N GLU A 114 2.05 8.40 -10.10
CA GLU A 114 1.63 9.76 -9.69
C GLU A 114 0.31 10.20 -10.34
N TYR A 115 -0.01 9.68 -11.54
CA TYR A 115 -1.30 9.92 -12.20
C TYR A 115 -2.41 9.07 -11.56
N CYS A 116 -2.09 7.85 -11.14
CA CYS A 116 -3.06 6.94 -10.52
C CYS A 116 -3.33 7.25 -9.04
N PHE A 117 -2.31 7.68 -8.28
CA PHE A 117 -2.31 7.81 -6.82
C PHE A 117 -1.71 9.15 -6.39
N LYS A 118 -2.38 10.25 -6.76
CA LYS A 118 -1.93 11.60 -6.43
C LYS A 118 -1.78 11.73 -4.91
N HIS A 119 -0.64 12.23 -4.45
CA HIS A 119 -0.30 12.35 -3.02
C HIS A 119 -0.20 11.03 -2.25
N GLY A 120 -0.09 9.88 -2.92
CA GLY A 120 -0.06 8.58 -2.25
C GLY A 120 1.05 8.43 -1.21
N HIS A 121 2.29 8.89 -1.50
CA HIS A 121 3.38 8.88 -0.51
C HIS A 121 3.10 9.78 0.71
N GLU A 122 2.47 10.94 0.51
CA GLU A 122 2.09 11.81 1.62
C GLU A 122 1.00 11.16 2.47
N HIS A 123 0.04 10.50 1.82
CA HIS A 123 -1.01 9.73 2.47
C HIS A 123 -0.43 8.60 3.32
N THR A 124 0.47 7.78 2.78
CA THR A 124 1.05 6.65 3.53
C THR A 124 1.84 7.12 4.75
N VAL A 125 2.62 8.20 4.63
CA VAL A 125 3.33 8.79 5.79
C VAL A 125 2.36 9.27 6.86
N LYS A 126 1.29 9.98 6.48
CA LYS A 126 0.26 10.42 7.43
C LYS A 126 -0.46 9.24 8.10
N ALA A 127 -0.73 8.18 7.34
CA ALA A 127 -1.33 6.96 7.86
C ALA A 127 -0.39 6.28 8.87
N TYR A 128 0.90 6.13 8.58
CA TYR A 128 1.88 5.59 9.53
C TYR A 128 1.92 6.39 10.83
N LEU A 129 1.97 7.72 10.73
CA LEU A 129 1.98 8.59 11.91
C LEU A 129 0.67 8.53 12.70
N THR A 130 -0.46 8.34 12.02
CA THR A 130 -1.77 8.14 12.66
C THR A 130 -1.77 6.81 13.40
N TYR A 131 -1.32 5.74 12.75
CA TYR A 131 -1.24 4.40 13.33
C TYR A 131 -0.38 4.37 14.60
N LEU A 132 0.82 4.96 14.55
CA LEU A 132 1.72 5.04 15.71
C LEU A 132 1.16 5.84 16.88
N ARG A 133 0.12 6.65 16.66
CA ARG A 133 -0.53 7.50 17.67
C ARG A 133 -1.86 6.95 18.17
N LEU A 134 -2.27 5.75 17.74
CA LEU A 134 -3.52 5.15 18.20
C LEU A 134 -3.54 5.04 19.73
N ASP A 135 -4.65 5.45 20.33
CA ASP A 135 -4.83 5.43 21.79
C ASP A 135 -4.71 4.00 22.34
N LEU A 136 -5.15 3.02 21.54
CA LEU A 136 -5.05 1.59 21.83
C LEU A 136 -3.59 1.13 21.97
N ILE A 137 -2.68 1.62 21.13
CA ILE A 137 -1.25 1.29 21.22
C ILE A 137 -0.66 1.86 22.51
N THR A 138 -1.02 3.12 22.84
CA THR A 138 -0.59 3.76 24.08
C THR A 138 -1.09 3.01 25.30
N ALA A 139 -2.35 2.57 25.29
CA ALA A 139 -2.93 1.76 26.36
C ALA A 139 -2.23 0.39 26.49
N SER A 140 -2.00 -0.32 25.39
CA SER A 140 -1.32 -1.62 25.40
C SER A 140 0.14 -1.54 25.84
N LEU A 141 0.85 -0.44 25.54
CA LEU A 141 2.19 -0.19 26.06
C LEU A 141 2.24 -0.09 27.60
N VAL A 142 1.15 0.35 28.23
CA VAL A 142 1.03 0.46 29.68
C VAL A 142 0.64 -0.88 30.31
N THR A 143 -0.24 -1.65 29.65
CA THR A 143 -0.86 -2.85 30.23
C THR A 143 -0.15 -4.16 29.88
N ASN A 144 0.31 -4.35 28.64
CA ASN A 144 0.96 -5.58 28.20
C ASN A 144 1.86 -5.37 26.97
N LYS A 145 3.09 -4.91 27.21
CA LYS A 145 4.08 -4.68 26.14
C LYS A 145 4.41 -5.92 25.31
N ASN A 146 4.29 -7.12 25.89
CA ASN A 146 4.68 -8.37 25.22
C ASN A 146 3.66 -8.80 24.16
N ALA A 147 2.41 -8.35 24.24
CA ALA A 147 1.36 -8.66 23.28
C ALA A 147 1.29 -7.66 22.11
N LEU A 148 2.00 -6.53 22.22
CA LEU A 148 1.83 -5.38 21.33
C LEU A 148 2.00 -5.71 19.83
N LEU A 149 3.00 -6.51 19.46
CA LEU A 149 3.22 -6.89 18.07
C LEU A 149 2.19 -7.90 17.54
N GLY A 150 1.57 -8.69 18.43
CA GLY A 150 0.49 -9.61 18.07
C GLY A 150 -0.86 -8.89 17.93
N ASP A 151 -1.11 -7.91 18.78
CA ASP A 151 -2.36 -7.14 18.81
C ASP A 151 -2.43 -6.07 17.71
N PHE A 152 -1.27 -5.61 17.23
CA PHE A 152 -1.15 -4.55 16.22
C PHE A 152 -0.21 -4.99 15.08
N PRO A 153 -0.65 -5.89 14.18
CA PRO A 153 0.13 -6.38 13.05
C PRO A 153 0.88 -5.32 12.24
N PHE A 154 0.28 -4.14 12.03
CA PHE A 154 0.88 -3.07 11.24
C PHE A 154 1.95 -2.24 11.99
N LEU A 155 2.13 -2.47 13.30
CA LEU A 155 3.04 -1.68 14.12
C LEU A 155 4.50 -1.82 13.70
N ASP A 156 4.99 -3.04 13.51
CA ASP A 156 6.38 -3.27 13.08
C ASP A 156 6.66 -2.64 11.72
N TYR A 157 5.72 -2.80 10.78
CA TYR A 157 5.79 -2.20 9.46
C TYR A 157 5.91 -0.67 9.56
N THR A 158 4.95 -0.01 10.22
CA THR A 158 4.93 1.45 10.30
C THR A 158 6.16 2.02 11.00
N ALA A 159 6.61 1.39 12.09
CA ALA A 159 7.80 1.81 12.84
C ALA A 159 9.10 1.70 12.02
N CYS A 160 9.19 0.75 11.09
CA CYS A 160 10.36 0.55 10.25
C CYS A 160 10.36 1.38 8.95
N GLN A 161 9.20 1.87 8.50
CA GLN A 161 9.04 2.37 7.12
C GLN A 161 8.80 3.88 7.02
N TRP A 162 8.37 4.55 8.10
CA TRP A 162 8.18 6.01 8.11
C TRP A 162 9.45 6.80 7.72
N GLY A 163 10.65 6.31 8.09
CA GLY A 163 11.93 6.94 7.75
C GLY A 163 12.29 6.89 6.26
N TYR A 164 11.91 5.81 5.55
CA TYR A 164 12.18 5.66 4.12
C TYR A 164 11.38 6.68 3.30
N HIS A 165 10.07 6.79 3.57
CA HIS A 165 9.20 7.71 2.85
C HIS A 165 9.47 9.19 3.14
N MET A 166 10.00 9.53 4.32
CA MET A 166 10.51 10.88 4.59
C MET A 166 11.83 11.19 3.85
N GLY A 167 12.68 10.17 3.65
CA GLY A 167 13.94 10.31 2.91
C GLY A 167 13.76 10.72 1.44
N ASP A 168 12.74 10.17 0.77
CA ASP A 168 12.45 10.49 -0.64
C ASP A 168 11.79 11.87 -0.81
N HIS A 169 10.96 12.32 0.14
CA HIS A 169 10.39 13.67 0.12
C HIS A 169 11.45 14.76 0.41
N VAL A 170 12.43 14.47 1.27
CA VAL A 170 13.51 15.40 1.64
C VAL A 170 14.62 15.44 0.58
N ARG A 171 15.00 14.30 -0.01
CA ARG A 171 15.97 14.28 -1.12
C ARG A 171 15.44 14.93 -2.40
N GLY A 172 14.12 14.86 -2.65
CA GLY A 172 13.48 15.53 -3.80
C GLY A 172 13.48 17.06 -3.73
N LYS A 173 13.60 17.65 -2.53
CA LYS A 173 13.63 19.12 -2.34
C LYS A 173 15.04 19.71 -2.17
N ILE A 174 16.02 18.93 -1.73
CA ILE A 174 17.39 19.44 -1.49
C ILE A 174 18.24 19.51 -2.79
N TYR A 175 17.84 18.82 -3.87
CA TYR A 175 18.60 18.81 -5.14
C TYR A 175 17.92 19.54 -6.32
N ARG A 176 17.03 20.51 -6.07
CA ARG A 176 16.70 21.55 -7.06
C ARG A 176 17.47 22.83 -6.75
N LYS A 177 18.65 22.91 -7.41
CA LYS A 177 19.56 24.05 -7.64
C LYS A 177 19.19 25.41 -7.02
N SER A 178 20.12 25.98 -6.28
CA SER A 178 20.72 27.26 -6.68
C SER A 178 22.03 26.96 -7.43
#